data_AF-A0A2E0UFL1-F1
#
_entry.id   AF-A0A2E0UFL1-F1
#
_cell.length_a   1.000
_cell.length_b   1.000
_cell.length_c   1.000
_cell.angle_alpha   90.00
_cell.angle_beta   90.00
_cell.angle_gamma   90.00
#
_symmetry.space_group_name_H-M   'P 1'
#
loop_
_entity.id
_entity.type
_entity.pdbx_description
1 polymer ?
#
loop_
_entity_poly.entity_id
_entity_poly.type
_entity_poly.pdbx_seq_one_letter_code
_entity_poly.pdbx_strand_id
1 'polypeptide(L)'
;MAKETEIPKQSRLGMWLILVLAVASVAVGAYNYIFTPVSIELSVDEYVIFADGQSESRIRIVMTNRLGWEVPMAERPMSFSVLEGEDLVEIEMNEARSEITVTAGRRMGTLQMIVEAEGLGMPQLVEIRIVEPVA
;
A
#
# COMPACT_ATOMS: atom_id res chain seq x y z
N MET A 1 61.77 21.04 -18.78
CA MET A 1 61.36 20.93 -17.37
C MET A 1 59.85 21.15 -17.30
N ALA A 2 59.07 20.08 -17.19
CA ALA A 2 57.62 20.18 -17.04
C ALA A 2 57.32 20.41 -15.55
N LYS A 3 56.61 21.50 -15.25
CA LYS A 3 56.21 21.87 -13.89
C LYS A 3 54.98 21.03 -13.55
N GLU A 4 55.17 20.03 -12.69
CA GLU A 4 54.07 19.23 -12.14
C GLU A 4 53.11 20.17 -11.41
N THR A 5 51.94 20.40 -12.00
CA THR A 5 50.86 21.16 -11.38
C THR A 5 50.26 20.33 -10.26
N GLU A 6 50.81 20.50 -9.05
CA GLU A 6 50.19 19.99 -7.83
C GLU A 6 48.84 20.66 -7.63
N ILE A 7 47.77 19.87 -7.75
CA ILE A 7 46.42 20.31 -7.39
C ILE A 7 46.43 20.62 -5.89
N PRO A 8 46.16 21.87 -5.46
CA PRO A 8 46.26 22.25 -4.05
C PRO A 8 45.32 21.40 -3.19
N LYS A 9 45.84 20.84 -2.09
CA LYS A 9 45.14 19.93 -1.17
C LYS A 9 43.74 20.44 -0.72
N GLN A 10 43.54 21.76 -0.73
CA GLN A 10 42.30 22.45 -0.41
C GLN A 10 41.18 22.26 -1.47
N SER A 11 41.52 22.14 -2.76
CA SER A 11 40.54 21.89 -3.82
C SER A 11 40.06 20.43 -3.83
N ARG A 12 40.92 19.49 -3.41
CA ARG A 12 40.55 18.09 -3.21
C ARG A 12 39.50 17.95 -2.12
N LEU A 13 39.65 18.67 -1.00
CA LEU A 13 38.70 18.63 0.11
C LEU A 13 37.32 19.19 -0.28
N GLY A 14 37.29 20.30 -1.03
CA GLY A 14 36.04 20.87 -1.56
C GLY A 14 35.35 19.95 -2.57
N MET A 15 36.11 19.30 -3.45
CA MET A 15 35.58 18.32 -4.40
C MET A 15 34.98 17.09 -3.70
N TRP A 16 35.66 16.58 -2.66
CA TRP A 16 35.12 15.49 -1.83
C TRP A 16 33.83 15.90 -1.12
N LEU A 17 33.77 17.12 -0.58
CA LEU A 17 32.55 17.64 0.05
C LEU A 17 31.39 17.72 -0.93
N ILE A 18 31.62 18.26 -2.15
CA ILE A 18 30.59 18.33 -3.20
C ILE A 18 30.11 16.92 -3.57
N LEU A 19 31.03 15.97 -3.71
CA LEU A 19 30.68 14.59 -4.06
C LEU A 19 29.86 13.92 -2.95
N VAL A 20 30.24 14.11 -1.68
CA VAL A 20 29.47 13.61 -0.53
C VAL A 20 28.08 14.23 -0.50
N LEU A 21 27.96 15.55 -0.72
CA LEU A 21 26.67 16.24 -0.75
C LEU A 21 25.81 15.75 -1.92
N ALA A 22 26.37 15.57 -3.11
CA ALA A 22 25.63 15.05 -4.26
C ALA A 22 25.09 13.64 -3.99
N VAL A 23 25.91 12.75 -3.42
CA VAL A 23 25.49 11.40 -3.03
C VAL A 23 24.41 11.47 -1.95
N ALA A 24 24.57 12.32 -0.93
CA ALA A 24 23.57 12.50 0.12
C ALA A 24 22.24 13.01 -0.44
N SER A 25 22.25 13.98 -1.38
CA SER A 25 21.04 14.48 -2.04
C SER A 25 20.34 13.40 -2.85
N VAL A 26 21.08 12.59 -3.62
CA VAL A 26 20.50 11.46 -4.36
C VAL A 26 19.93 10.42 -3.40
N ALA A 27 20.63 10.09 -2.31
CA ALA A 27 20.16 9.15 -1.31
C ALA A 27 18.87 9.62 -0.63
N VAL A 28 18.80 10.90 -0.23
CA VAL A 28 17.58 11.50 0.35
C VAL A 28 16.44 11.51 -0.68
N GLY A 29 16.73 11.85 -1.94
CA GLY A 29 15.74 11.81 -3.01
C GLY A 29 15.18 10.41 -3.23
N ALA A 30 16.07 9.42 -3.37
CA ALA A 30 15.69 8.01 -3.52
C ALA A 30 14.90 7.51 -2.32
N TYR A 31 15.31 7.86 -1.10
CA TYR A 31 14.59 7.49 0.11
C TYR A 31 13.15 8.02 0.09
N ASN A 32 12.96 9.31 -0.18
CA ASN A 32 11.62 9.89 -0.26
C ASN A 32 10.79 9.27 -1.39
N TYR A 33 11.42 8.90 -2.51
CA TYR A 33 10.71 8.34 -3.64
C TYR A 33 10.28 6.88 -3.42
N ILE A 34 11.07 6.10 -2.67
CA ILE A 34 10.83 4.67 -2.43
C ILE A 34 10.03 4.42 -1.16
N PHE A 35 10.29 5.16 -0.08
CA PHE A 35 9.72 4.88 1.25
C PHE A 35 8.55 5.79 1.62
N THR A 36 8.10 6.67 0.73
CA THR A 36 6.91 7.49 0.97
C THR A 36 5.70 6.88 0.26
N PRO A 37 4.68 6.41 0.99
CA PRO A 37 3.44 5.95 0.39
C PRO A 37 2.67 7.14 -0.18
N VAL A 38 2.05 6.96 -1.35
CA VAL A 38 1.23 7.98 -2.02
C VAL A 38 -0.16 7.48 -2.41
N SER A 39 -0.34 6.16 -2.46
CA SER A 39 -1.59 5.49 -2.82
C SER A 39 -1.75 4.19 -2.04
N ILE A 40 -2.95 3.63 -2.11
CA ILE A 40 -3.25 2.26 -1.70
C ILE A 40 -3.65 1.43 -2.91
N GLU A 41 -3.33 0.15 -2.84
CA GLU A 41 -3.76 -0.90 -3.74
C GLU A 41 -4.39 -2.01 -2.92
N LEU A 42 -5.49 -2.59 -3.42
CA LEU A 42 -6.21 -3.66 -2.74
C LEU A 42 -5.89 -4.99 -3.42
N SER A 43 -5.43 -5.96 -2.64
CA SER A 43 -5.26 -7.35 -3.06
C SER A 43 -6.35 -8.18 -2.41
N VAL A 44 -7.28 -8.70 -3.21
CA VAL A 44 -8.38 -9.53 -2.75
C VAL A 44 -8.09 -10.99 -3.09
N ASP A 45 -8.18 -11.88 -2.11
CA ASP A 45 -7.95 -13.32 -2.30
C ASP A 45 -9.04 -13.94 -3.19
N GLU A 46 -10.31 -13.70 -2.85
CA GLU A 46 -11.46 -14.18 -3.64
C GLU A 46 -12.51 -13.08 -3.86
N TYR A 47 -12.83 -12.81 -5.12
CA TYR A 47 -13.92 -11.88 -5.49
C TYR A 47 -15.30 -12.56 -5.48
N VAL A 48 -15.35 -13.88 -5.28
CA VAL A 48 -16.58 -14.67 -5.25
C VAL A 48 -16.48 -15.67 -4.11
N ILE A 49 -17.40 -15.62 -3.16
CA ILE A 49 -17.47 -16.52 -2.00
C ILE A 49 -18.87 -17.14 -1.87
N PHE A 50 -18.98 -18.28 -1.17
CA PHE A 50 -20.26 -18.99 -1.04
C PHE A 50 -21.08 -18.49 0.16
N ALA A 51 -22.41 -18.46 -0.02
CA ALA A 51 -23.38 -18.11 1.01
C ALA A 51 -23.61 -19.27 2.01
N ASP A 52 -22.55 -19.84 2.56
CA ASP A 52 -22.59 -21.00 3.45
C ASP A 52 -22.45 -20.66 4.94
N GLY A 53 -22.20 -19.39 5.28
CA GLY A 53 -22.00 -18.94 6.66
C GLY A 53 -20.58 -19.11 7.19
N GLN A 54 -19.61 -19.49 6.35
CA GLN A 54 -18.22 -19.77 6.77
C GLN A 54 -17.17 -19.42 5.69
N SER A 55 -17.56 -19.23 4.44
CA SER A 55 -16.64 -18.84 3.37
C SER A 55 -16.08 -17.44 3.64
N GLU A 56 -14.76 -17.29 3.46
CA GLU A 56 -14.05 -16.06 3.76
C GLU A 56 -13.33 -15.53 2.52
N SER A 57 -13.25 -14.21 2.41
CA SER A 57 -12.32 -13.52 1.52
C SER A 57 -11.51 -12.52 2.32
N ARG A 58 -10.21 -12.41 2.01
CA ARG A 58 -9.32 -11.44 2.64
C ARG A 58 -8.97 -10.36 1.65
N ILE A 59 -9.04 -9.12 2.12
CA ILE A 59 -8.68 -7.92 1.38
C ILE A 59 -7.47 -7.33 2.08
N ARG A 60 -6.30 -7.50 1.46
CA ARG A 60 -5.04 -6.89 1.93
C ARG A 60 -4.90 -5.50 1.32
N ILE A 61 -4.60 -4.53 2.17
CA ILE A 61 -4.37 -3.14 1.79
C ILE A 61 -2.87 -2.92 1.70
N VAL A 62 -2.38 -2.66 0.49
CA VAL A 62 -0.96 -2.47 0.21
C VAL A 62 -0.71 -0.99 -0.07
N MET A 63 0.15 -0.36 0.72
CA MET A 63 0.54 1.03 0.45
C MET A 63 1.62 1.07 -0.62
N THR A 64 1.42 1.89 -1.64
CA THR A 64 2.32 1.98 -2.79
C THR A 64 2.96 3.35 -2.90
N ASN A 65 4.22 3.39 -3.33
CA ASN A 65 4.97 4.62 -3.61
C ASN A 65 4.72 5.12 -5.04
N ARG A 66 5.43 6.19 -5.42
CA ARG A 66 5.30 6.82 -6.75
C ARG A 66 5.74 5.93 -7.92
N LEU A 67 6.44 4.83 -7.64
CA LEU A 67 6.84 3.82 -8.61
C LEU A 67 5.84 2.65 -8.71
N GLY A 68 4.77 2.68 -7.91
CA GLY A 68 3.83 1.57 -7.79
C GLY A 68 4.39 0.38 -6.99
N TRP A 69 5.49 0.57 -6.26
CA TRP A 69 6.03 -0.48 -5.40
C TRP A 69 5.44 -0.41 -4.00
N GLU A 70 5.29 -1.58 -3.38
CA GLU A 70 4.93 -1.70 -1.98
C GLU A 70 5.95 -0.97 -1.09
N VAL A 71 5.43 -0.18 -0.16
CA VAL A 71 6.23 0.50 0.87
C VAL A 71 6.24 -0.39 2.11
N PRO A 72 7.40 -0.98 2.47
CA PRO A 72 7.48 -1.85 3.64
C PRO A 72 7.25 -1.05 4.92
N MET A 73 6.53 -1.66 5.88
CA MET A 73 6.24 -1.09 7.20
C MET A 73 5.51 0.26 7.16
N ALA A 74 4.84 0.59 6.05
CA ALA A 74 4.00 1.77 5.99
C ALA A 74 2.73 1.54 6.81
N GLU A 75 2.54 2.32 7.86
CA GLU A 75 1.35 2.33 8.69
C GLU A 75 0.65 3.68 8.56
N ARG A 76 -0.67 3.65 8.30
CA ARG A 76 -1.54 4.81 8.20
C ARG A 76 -2.92 4.46 8.72
N PRO A 77 -3.64 5.44 9.30
CA PRO A 77 -5.05 5.26 9.60
C PRO A 77 -5.82 4.86 8.34
N MET A 78 -6.48 3.70 8.42
CA MET A 78 -7.35 3.17 7.39
C MET A 78 -8.77 3.09 7.92
N SER A 79 -9.71 3.33 7.03
CA SER A 79 -11.15 3.23 7.25
C SER A 79 -11.81 2.60 6.04
N PHE A 80 -12.94 1.95 6.27
CA PHE A 80 -13.78 1.43 5.20
C PHE A 80 -15.24 1.81 5.46
N SER A 81 -16.03 1.84 4.40
CA SER A 81 -17.49 2.02 4.46
C SER A 81 -18.16 1.05 3.51
N VAL A 82 -19.17 0.34 3.99
CA VAL A 82 -19.99 -0.54 3.17
C VAL A 82 -21.07 0.29 2.47
N LEU A 83 -21.14 0.18 1.14
CA LEU A 83 -22.17 0.81 0.33
C LEU A 83 -23.39 -0.10 0.15
N GLU A 84 -23.14 -1.40 -0.01
CA GLU A 84 -24.17 -2.41 -0.24
C GLU A 84 -23.73 -3.74 0.39
N GLY A 85 -24.68 -4.51 0.91
CA GLY A 85 -24.44 -5.88 1.36
C GLY A 85 -23.91 -6.04 2.78
N GLU A 86 -24.03 -5.01 3.64
CA GLU A 86 -23.62 -5.08 5.06
C GLU A 86 -24.32 -6.22 5.80
N ASP A 87 -25.59 -6.50 5.48
CA ASP A 87 -26.37 -7.58 6.09
C ASP A 87 -26.12 -8.97 5.45
N LEU A 88 -25.17 -9.07 4.52
CA LEU A 88 -24.76 -10.33 3.88
C LEU A 88 -23.50 -10.93 4.49
N VAL A 89 -22.71 -10.15 5.23
CA VAL A 89 -21.36 -10.53 5.67
C VAL A 89 -21.07 -10.10 7.10
N GLU A 90 -20.08 -10.74 7.69
CA GLU A 90 -19.37 -10.24 8.86
C GLU A 90 -18.01 -9.69 8.40
N ILE A 91 -17.63 -8.51 8.89
CA ILE A 91 -16.41 -7.83 8.47
C ILE A 91 -15.54 -7.58 9.69
N GLU A 92 -14.33 -8.13 9.66
CA GLU A 92 -13.32 -7.94 10.70
C GLU A 92 -12.08 -7.27 10.11
N MET A 93 -11.53 -6.28 10.82
CA MET A 93 -10.27 -5.66 10.45
C MET A 93 -9.19 -6.05 11.46
N ASN A 94 -8.03 -6.47 10.96
CA ASN A 94 -6.93 -6.85 11.83
C ASN A 94 -6.39 -5.67 12.65
N GLU A 95 -5.65 -5.94 13.73
CA GLU A 95 -5.10 -4.88 14.61
C GLU A 95 -4.16 -3.92 13.86
N ALA A 96 -3.41 -4.43 12.88
CA ALA A 96 -2.52 -3.65 12.02
C ALA A 96 -3.26 -2.80 10.97
N ARG A 97 -4.59 -2.94 10.87
CA ARG A 97 -5.50 -2.31 9.90
C ARG A 97 -5.16 -2.54 8.43
N SER A 98 -4.27 -3.47 8.13
CA SER A 98 -3.78 -3.77 6.78
C SER A 98 -4.52 -4.90 6.08
N GLU A 99 -5.41 -5.59 6.80
CA GLU A 99 -6.19 -6.70 6.26
C GLU A 99 -7.62 -6.62 6.78
N ILE A 100 -8.57 -6.78 5.86
CA ILE A 100 -10.00 -6.91 6.14
C ILE A 100 -10.41 -8.32 5.76
N THR A 101 -10.96 -9.05 6.73
CA THR A 101 -11.58 -10.36 6.52
C THR A 101 -13.08 -10.17 6.34
N VAL A 102 -13.61 -10.72 5.26
CA VAL A 102 -15.04 -10.72 4.94
C VAL A 102 -15.53 -12.16 5.00
N THR A 103 -16.41 -12.45 5.95
CA THR A 103 -17.03 -13.76 6.12
C THR A 103 -18.45 -13.74 5.59
N ALA A 104 -18.77 -14.62 4.64
CA ALA A 104 -20.10 -14.72 4.06
C ALA A 104 -21.13 -15.23 5.07
N GLY A 105 -22.31 -14.60 5.08
CA GLY A 105 -23.51 -15.14 5.72
C GLY A 105 -24.18 -16.22 4.88
N ARG A 106 -25.49 -16.41 5.07
CA ARG A 106 -26.29 -17.42 4.36
C ARG A 106 -27.18 -16.88 3.25
N ARG A 107 -26.98 -15.61 2.87
CA ARG A 107 -27.77 -14.95 1.82
C ARG A 107 -26.85 -14.56 0.68
N MET A 108 -27.35 -14.68 -0.53
CA MET A 108 -26.65 -14.25 -1.74
C MET A 108 -26.78 -12.75 -1.96
N GLY A 109 -25.84 -12.19 -2.71
CA GLY A 109 -25.86 -10.80 -3.12
C GLY A 109 -24.47 -10.30 -3.46
N THR A 110 -24.29 -9.00 -3.35
CA THR A 110 -23.01 -8.34 -3.62
C THR A 110 -22.66 -7.46 -2.43
N LEU A 111 -21.45 -7.62 -1.93
CA LEU A 111 -20.83 -6.68 -1.01
C LEU A 111 -20.10 -5.62 -1.84
N GLN A 112 -20.44 -4.35 -1.64
CA GLN A 112 -19.67 -3.23 -2.16
C GLN A 112 -19.10 -2.41 -1.01
N MET A 113 -17.78 -2.24 -1.00
CA MET A 113 -17.07 -1.56 0.08
C MET A 113 -16.07 -0.57 -0.50
N ILE A 114 -16.06 0.64 0.05
CA ILE A 114 -15.01 1.62 -0.19
C ILE A 114 -13.96 1.48 0.92
N VAL A 115 -12.68 1.43 0.53
CA VAL A 115 -11.53 1.45 1.43
C VAL A 115 -10.74 2.72 1.20
N GLU A 116 -10.40 3.41 2.30
CA GLU A 116 -9.70 4.69 2.31
C GLU A 116 -8.52 4.65 3.27
N ALA A 117 -7.44 5.33 2.90
CA ALA A 117 -6.30 5.59 3.78
C ALA A 117 -6.08 7.10 3.89
N GLU A 118 -5.94 7.58 5.13
CA GLU A 118 -5.91 9.02 5.39
C GLU A 118 -4.71 9.69 4.70
N GLY A 119 -5.01 10.66 3.84
CA GLY A 119 -4.02 11.43 3.11
C GLY A 119 -3.31 10.67 1.99
N LEU A 120 -3.83 9.51 1.57
CA LEU A 120 -3.29 8.71 0.47
C LEU A 120 -4.30 8.54 -0.66
N GLY A 121 -3.87 8.88 -1.88
CA GLY A 121 -4.56 8.52 -3.13
C GLY A 121 -6.06 8.83 -3.18
N MET A 122 -6.74 8.07 -4.03
CA MET A 122 -8.20 8.04 -4.10
C MET A 122 -8.72 6.83 -3.32
N PRO A 123 -9.94 6.92 -2.76
CA PRO A 123 -10.68 5.76 -2.25
C PRO A 123 -10.74 4.63 -3.29
N GLN A 124 -10.60 3.40 -2.83
CA GLN A 124 -10.66 2.19 -3.67
C GLN A 124 -11.99 1.46 -3.43
N LEU A 125 -12.69 1.08 -4.49
CA LEU A 125 -13.92 0.27 -4.41
C LEU A 125 -13.58 -1.21 -4.57
N VAL A 126 -14.04 -2.05 -3.65
CA VAL A 126 -14.04 -3.50 -3.75
C VAL A 126 -15.45 -4.03 -3.87
N GLU A 127 -15.63 -4.99 -4.77
CA GLU A 127 -16.86 -5.74 -4.95
C GLU A 127 -16.60 -7.22 -4.73
N ILE A 128 -17.34 -7.85 -3.81
CA ILE A 128 -17.30 -9.29 -3.57
C ILE A 128 -18.69 -9.87 -3.81
N ARG A 129 -18.77 -10.89 -4.66
CA ARG A 129 -20.03 -11.57 -4.98
C ARG A 129 -20.24 -12.76 -4.06
N ILE A 130 -21.42 -12.87 -3.50
CA ILE A 130 -21.80 -13.94 -2.58
C ILE A 130 -22.83 -14.81 -3.30
N VAL A 131 -22.44 -16.05 -3.61
CA VAL A 131 -23.18 -16.95 -4.50
C VAL A 131 -23.63 -18.23 -3.80
N GLU A 132 -24.52 -18.99 -4.43
CA GLU A 132 -25.00 -20.25 -3.87
C GLU A 132 -23.87 -21.28 -3.70
N PRO A 133 -23.81 -22.02 -2.58
CA PRO A 133 -22.84 -23.09 -2.39
C PRO A 133 -22.98 -24.16 -3.47
N VAL A 134 -21.86 -24.69 -3.96
CA VAL A 134 -21.89 -25.82 -4.89
C VAL A 134 -22.32 -27.08 -4.12
N ALA A 135 -23.46 -27.65 -4.52
CA ALA A 135 -24.04 -28.87 -3.96
C ALA A 135 -23.24 -30.14 -4.28
#